data_AF-A9KT07-F1
#
_entry.id   AF-A9KT07-F1
#
_cell.length_a   1.000
_cell.length_b   1.000
_cell.length_c   1.000
_cell.angle_alpha   90.00
_cell.angle_beta   90.00
_cell.angle_gamma   90.00
#
_symmetry.space_group_name_H-M   'P 1'
#
loop_
_entity.id
_entity.type
_entity.pdbx_description
1 polymer ?
#
loop_
_entity_poly.entity_id
_entity_poly.type
_entity_poly.pdbx_seq_one_letter_code
_entity_poly.pdbx_strand_id
1 'polypeptide(L)'
;MWECTSYIAEFQLSVGNKDAEKCLELLNLMLSSMKKKWKINSSAFYRHMIEKTDNDNIGEQMLPGIIHDLENDEKLNFLRSKSKVSRNNKSLERKLILTLTI
;
A
#
# COMPACT_ATOMS: atom_id res chain seq x y z
N MET A 1 -7.38 14.27 0.47
CA MET A 1 -7.60 12.83 0.16
C MET A 1 -6.25 12.13 0.27
N TRP A 2 -6.19 10.86 0.65
CA TRP A 2 -4.90 10.18 0.82
C TRP A 2 -4.28 9.86 -0.54
N GLU A 3 -3.01 10.20 -0.75
CA GLU A 3 -2.33 10.05 -2.05
C GLU A 3 -2.37 8.61 -2.58
N CYS A 4 -2.42 7.57 -1.73
CA CYS A 4 -2.49 6.19 -2.22
C CYS A 4 -3.73 5.92 -3.08
N THR A 5 -4.82 6.64 -2.81
CA THR A 5 -6.11 6.46 -3.49
C THR A 5 -6.08 6.94 -4.94
N SER A 6 -5.14 7.81 -5.33
CA SER A 6 -5.04 8.28 -6.72
C SER A 6 -4.57 7.19 -7.68
N TYR A 7 -3.90 6.15 -7.17
CA TYR A 7 -3.34 5.06 -7.98
C TYR A 7 -4.27 3.84 -8.09
N ILE A 8 -5.35 3.76 -7.30
CA ILE A 8 -6.21 2.57 -7.21
C ILE A 8 -6.84 2.23 -8.57
N ALA A 9 -7.36 3.24 -9.27
CA ALA A 9 -8.04 3.02 -10.55
C ALA A 9 -7.08 2.47 -11.62
N GLU A 10 -5.89 3.06 -11.73
CA GLU A 10 -4.86 2.56 -12.66
C GLU A 10 -4.34 1.18 -12.26
N PHE A 11 -4.22 0.91 -10.96
CA PHE A 11 -3.80 -0.39 -10.46
C PHE A 11 -4.82 -1.47 -10.87
N GLN A 12 -6.11 -1.23 -10.63
CA GLN A 12 -7.18 -2.15 -11.04
C GLN A 12 -7.21 -2.37 -12.55
N LEU A 13 -6.98 -1.33 -13.35
CA LEU A 13 -6.87 -1.46 -14.80
C LEU A 13 -5.68 -2.33 -15.21
N SER A 14 -4.50 -2.10 -14.61
CA SER A 14 -3.30 -2.92 -14.88
C SER A 14 -3.49 -4.39 -14.47
N VAL A 15 -4.22 -4.66 -13.39
CA VAL A 15 -4.62 -6.01 -12.97
C VAL A 15 -5.52 -6.66 -14.02
N GLY A 16 -6.54 -5.94 -14.51
CA GLY A 16 -7.41 -6.43 -15.59
C GLY A 16 -6.66 -6.77 -16.87
N ASN A 17 -5.65 -5.97 -17.21
CA ASN A 17 -4.78 -6.18 -18.37
C ASN A 17 -3.67 -7.22 -18.12
N LYS A 18 -3.52 -7.73 -16.90
CA LYS A 18 -2.41 -8.60 -16.47
C LYS A 18 -1.03 -8.02 -16.75
N ASP A 19 -0.91 -6.69 -16.71
CA ASP A 19 0.35 -5.96 -16.89
C ASP A 19 1.13 -5.97 -15.57
N ALA A 20 1.99 -6.97 -15.42
CA ALA A 20 2.73 -7.18 -14.18
C ALA A 20 3.71 -6.05 -13.85
N GLU A 21 4.33 -5.43 -14.85
CA GLU A 21 5.30 -4.36 -14.61
C GLU A 21 4.57 -3.11 -14.09
N LYS A 22 3.50 -2.71 -14.78
CA LYS A 22 2.70 -1.55 -14.36
C LYS A 22 2.00 -1.79 -13.01
N CYS A 23 1.51 -3.00 -12.74
CA CYS A 23 0.95 -3.34 -11.43
C CYS A 23 1.96 -3.15 -10.29
N LEU A 24 3.20 -3.62 -10.48
CA LEU A 24 4.25 -3.53 -9.46
C LEU A 24 4.74 -2.09 -9.25
N GLU A 25 4.84 -1.32 -10.32
CA GLU A 25 5.14 0.11 -10.25
C GLU A 25 4.09 0.85 -9.40
N LEU A 26 2.81 0.68 -9.74
CA LEU A 26 1.70 1.32 -9.05
C LEU A 26 1.58 0.87 -7.59
N LEU A 27 1.78 -0.43 -7.32
CA LEU A 27 1.80 -0.96 -5.96
C LEU A 27 2.92 -0.31 -5.12
N ASN A 28 4.12 -0.13 -5.68
CA ASN A 28 5.20 0.55 -4.99
C ASN A 28 4.89 2.03 -4.71
N LEU A 29 4.25 2.72 -5.65
CA LEU A 29 3.80 4.11 -5.45
C LEU A 29 2.75 4.21 -4.35
N MET A 30 1.76 3.30 -4.36
CA MET A 30 0.75 3.19 -3.31
C MET A 30 1.41 2.98 -1.94
N LEU A 31 2.24 1.95 -1.79
CA LEU A 31 2.92 1.64 -0.51
C LEU A 31 3.82 2.79 -0.04
N SER A 32 4.50 3.48 -0.95
CA SER A 32 5.35 4.63 -0.61
C SER A 32 4.52 5.83 -0.13
N SER A 33 3.36 6.07 -0.75
CA SER A 33 2.44 7.12 -0.31
C SER A 33 1.75 6.78 1.02
N MET A 34 1.58 5.50 1.34
CA MET A 34 0.99 5.05 2.60
C MET A 34 1.89 5.31 3.81
N LYS A 35 3.21 5.44 3.61
CA LYS A 35 4.17 5.84 4.66
C LYS A 35 4.08 7.31 5.03
N LYS A 36 3.46 8.14 4.18
CA LYS A 36 3.29 9.57 4.48
C LYS A 36 2.16 9.72 5.48
N LYS A 37 2.40 10.53 6.53
CA LYS A 37 1.37 10.90 7.50
C LYS A 37 0.16 11.51 6.79
N TRP A 38 -0.98 10.83 6.89
CA TRP A 38 -2.21 11.30 6.28
C TRP A 38 -2.87 12.36 7.15
N LYS A 39 -2.76 13.64 6.74
CA LYS A 39 -3.42 14.76 7.43
C LYS A 39 -4.88 14.87 7.03
N ILE A 40 -5.76 14.23 7.78
CA ILE A 40 -7.18 14.11 7.41
C ILE A 40 -7.89 15.48 7.38
N ASN A 41 -7.53 16.37 8.31
CA ASN A 41 -8.08 17.73 8.43
C ASN A 41 -7.61 18.70 7.34
N SER A 42 -6.62 18.32 6.51
CA SER A 42 -6.13 19.15 5.40
C SER A 42 -7.16 19.29 4.27
N SER A 43 -8.11 18.35 4.17
CA SER A 43 -9.19 18.42 3.18
C SER A 43 -10.32 19.31 3.67
N ALA A 44 -10.89 20.12 2.77
CA ALA A 44 -12.06 20.96 3.08
C ALA A 44 -13.24 20.14 3.64
N PHE A 45 -13.47 18.93 3.12
CA PHE A 45 -14.54 18.04 3.57
C PHE A 45 -14.36 17.50 4.99
N TYR A 46 -13.12 17.47 5.48
CA TYR A 46 -12.74 16.79 6.72
C TYR A 46 -12.06 17.72 7.73
N ARG A 47 -12.13 19.04 7.49
CA ARG A 47 -11.44 20.08 8.27
C ARG A 47 -11.81 20.09 9.77
N HIS A 48 -13.00 19.60 10.11
CA HIS A 48 -13.49 19.53 11.49
C HIS A 48 -13.16 18.21 12.19
N MET A 49 -12.56 17.24 11.50
CA MET A 49 -12.12 16.03 12.17
C MET A 49 -10.85 16.29 12.97
N ILE A 50 -10.89 15.86 14.22
CA ILE A 50 -9.75 15.90 15.13
C ILE A 50 -8.76 14.85 14.66
N GLU A 51 -7.52 15.28 14.37
CA GLU A 51 -6.42 14.34 14.17
C GLU A 51 -6.20 13.58 15.48
N LYS A 52 -6.54 12.30 15.49
CA LYS A 52 -6.16 11.41 16.58
C LYS A 52 -4.64 11.29 16.56
N THR A 53 -3.99 11.40 17.70
CA THR A 53 -2.53 11.25 17.85
C THR A 53 -2.04 9.89 17.35
N ASP A 54 -2.89 8.85 17.40
CA ASP A 54 -2.59 7.49 16.94
C ASP A 54 -2.75 7.30 15.41
N ASN A 55 -3.08 8.36 14.66
CA ASN A 55 -3.31 8.31 13.22
C ASN A 55 -2.02 8.14 12.39
N ASP A 56 -0.86 8.11 13.06
CA ASP A 56 0.44 7.94 12.41
C ASP A 56 0.62 6.55 11.78
N ASN A 57 -0.29 5.60 12.08
CA ASN A 57 -0.11 4.20 11.68
C ASN A 57 -1.19 3.56 10.79
N ILE A 58 -2.12 4.33 10.23
CA ILE A 58 -3.17 3.75 9.35
C ILE A 58 -2.57 3.02 8.15
N GLY A 59 -1.49 3.56 7.56
CA GLY A 59 -0.75 2.91 6.47
C GLY A 59 -0.25 1.52 6.84
N GLU A 60 0.35 1.38 8.02
CA GLU A 60 0.88 0.11 8.50
C GLU A 60 -0.22 -0.89 8.85
N GLN A 61 -1.34 -0.43 9.42
CA GLN A 61 -2.48 -1.30 9.73
C GLN A 61 -3.09 -1.95 8.48
N MET A 62 -2.95 -1.33 7.30
CA MET A 62 -3.49 -1.84 6.05
C MET A 62 -2.55 -2.83 5.34
N LEU A 63 -1.24 -2.80 5.65
CA LEU A 63 -0.24 -3.66 5.00
C LEU A 63 -0.54 -5.16 5.09
N PRO A 64 -0.96 -5.73 6.24
CA PRO A 64 -1.25 -7.16 6.32
C PRO A 64 -2.35 -7.61 5.36
N GLY A 65 -3.39 -6.77 5.16
CA GLY A 65 -4.46 -7.07 4.20
C GLY A 65 -3.95 -7.06 2.76
N ILE A 66 -3.13 -6.07 2.40
CA ILE A 66 -2.53 -6.00 1.05
C ILE A 66 -1.63 -7.21 0.79
N ILE A 67 -0.84 -7.64 1.78
CA ILE A 67 0.00 -8.84 1.67
C ILE A 67 -0.86 -10.09 1.51
N HIS A 68 -1.91 -10.23 2.33
CA HIS A 68 -2.86 -11.33 2.23
C HIS A 68 -3.47 -11.44 0.83
N ASP A 69 -3.91 -10.32 0.25
CA ASP A 69 -4.48 -10.30 -1.10
C ASP A 69 -3.44 -10.68 -2.15
N LEU A 70 -2.21 -10.15 -2.05
CA LEU A 70 -1.13 -10.52 -2.97
C LEU A 70 -0.80 -12.01 -2.92
N GLU A 71 -0.95 -12.67 -1.77
CA GLU A 71 -0.67 -14.09 -1.55
C GLU A 71 -1.85 -15.01 -1.86
N ASN A 72 -3.09 -14.55 -1.74
CA ASN A 72 -4.28 -15.40 -1.86
C ASN A 72 -5.24 -15.02 -3.00
N ASP A 73 -5.31 -13.76 -3.44
CA ASP A 73 -6.24 -13.34 -4.50
C ASP A 73 -5.83 -13.95 -5.86
N GLU A 74 -6.75 -14.68 -6.48
CA GLU A 74 -6.57 -15.31 -7.78
C GLU A 74 -6.33 -14.27 -8.89
N LYS A 75 -6.95 -13.09 -8.79
CA LYS A 75 -6.77 -11.99 -9.74
C LYS A 75 -5.33 -11.51 -9.78
N LEU A 76 -4.58 -11.67 -8.69
CA LEU A 76 -3.18 -11.24 -8.56
C LEU A 76 -2.19 -12.39 -8.78
N ASN A 77 -2.67 -13.61 -9.09
CA ASN A 77 -1.81 -14.78 -9.24
C ASN A 77 -0.73 -14.60 -10.34
N PHE A 78 -1.04 -13.82 -11.39
CA PHE A 78 -0.07 -13.51 -12.46
C PHE A 78 1.16 -12.72 -11.96
N LEU A 79 1.06 -12.02 -10.82
CA LEU A 79 2.18 -11.33 -10.19
C LEU A 79 3.13 -12.31 -9.48
N ARG A 80 2.61 -13.46 -9.02
CA ARG A 80 3.39 -14.49 -8.30
C ARG A 80 4.33 -15.24 -9.22
N SER A 81 3.94 -15.47 -10.47
CA SER A 81 4.75 -16.18 -11.47
C SER A 81 5.88 -15.33 -12.03
N LYS A 82 5.72 -13.99 -12.05
CA LYS A 82 6.68 -13.07 -12.67
C LYS A 82 7.66 -12.38 -11.72
N SER A 83 7.50 -12.45 -10.40
CA SER A 83 8.20 -11.48 -9.54
C SER A 83 8.80 -11.99 -8.23
N LYS A 84 9.95 -11.39 -7.94
CA LYS A 84 10.62 -11.21 -6.64
C LYS A 84 9.73 -10.55 -5.55
N VAL A 85 8.40 -10.47 -5.70
CA VAL A 85 7.47 -9.82 -4.75
C VAL A 85 7.54 -10.44 -3.35
N SER A 86 7.63 -11.77 -3.25
CA SER A 86 7.81 -12.45 -1.96
C SER A 86 9.12 -12.05 -1.24
N ARG A 87 10.15 -11.64 -2.00
CA ARG A 87 11.48 -11.29 -1.47
C ARG A 87 11.57 -9.82 -1.05
N ASN A 88 10.93 -8.90 -1.78
CA ASN A 88 10.85 -7.49 -1.41
C ASN A 88 9.86 -7.26 -0.26
N ASN A 89 8.74 -7.97 -0.19
CA ASN A 89 7.76 -7.84 0.91
C ASN A 89 8.37 -8.30 2.24
N LYS A 90 9.07 -9.44 2.27
CA LYS A 90 9.88 -9.85 3.44
C LYS A 90 10.98 -8.85 3.80
N SER A 91 11.54 -8.12 2.83
CA SER A 91 12.54 -7.08 3.09
C SER A 91 11.90 -5.81 3.69
N LEU A 92 10.68 -5.46 3.29
CA LEU A 92 9.90 -4.36 3.85
C LEU A 92 9.40 -4.68 5.26
N GLU A 93 8.88 -5.89 5.48
CA GLU A 93 8.53 -6.42 6.82
C GLU A 93 9.75 -6.43 7.74
N ARG A 94 10.90 -6.97 7.28
CA ARG A 94 12.14 -6.97 8.07
C ARG A 94 12.67 -5.56 8.36
N LYS A 95 12.55 -4.61 7.41
CA LYS A 95 12.95 -3.21 7.64
C LYS A 95 12.06 -2.50 8.65
N LEU A 96 10.75 -2.79 8.67
CA LEU A 96 9.83 -2.28 9.70
C LEU A 96 10.13 -2.87 11.09
N ILE A 97 10.33 -4.19 11.20
CA ILE A 97 10.64 -4.83 12.48
C ILE A 97 11.95 -4.29 13.08
N LEU A 98 12.96 -4.01 12.24
CA LEU A 98 14.24 -3.45 12.68
C LEU A 98 14.17 -1.97 13.09
N THR A 99 13.18 -1.21 12.60
CA THR A 99 12.99 0.21 13.00
C THR A 99 12.17 0.37 14.29
N LEU A 100 11.53 -0.71 14.76
CA LEU A 100 10.74 -0.75 16.00
C LEU A 100 11.51 -1.36 17.20
N THR A 101 12.77 -1.75 17.02
CA THR A 101 13.61 -2.34 18.10
C THR A 101 14.73 -1.40 18.58
N ILE A 102 14.58 -0.08 18.43
CA ILE A 102 15.48 0.92 19.02
C ILE A 102 14.66 1.94 19.79
#